data_AF-B9G5B1-F1
#
_entry.id   AF-B9G5B1-F1
#
_cell.length_a   1.000
_cell.length_b   1.000
_cell.length_c   1.000
_cell.angle_alpha   90.00
_cell.angle_beta   90.00
_cell.angle_gamma   90.00
#
_symmetry.space_group_name_H-M   'P 1'
#
loop_
_entity.id
_entity.type
_entity.pdbx_description
1 polymer ?
#
loop_
_entity_poly.entity_id
_entity_poly.type
_entity_poly.pdbx_seq_one_letter_code
_entity_poly.pdbx_strand_id
1 'polypeptide(L)'
;MRMSRATLQVPDRPLFGLGVFLGAVAVRHGFDAGCKRAELLAINDTDLYHSKLVRFYSRMGFKTVHEVDGSSMIDLAHMLVWGGRGTRMDADIEQLLIKWSKRFRSQD
;
A
#
# COMPACT_ATOMS: atom_id res chain seq x y z
N MET A 1 -3.34 15.22 29.75
CA MET A 1 -2.20 15.56 28.88
C MET A 1 -2.68 16.59 27.86
N ARG A 2 -2.32 17.88 28.02
CA ARG A 2 -2.83 18.97 27.16
C ARG A 2 -1.82 19.18 26.03
N MET A 3 -2.19 18.85 24.80
CA MET A 3 -1.27 19.01 23.65
C MET A 3 -0.96 20.49 23.41
N SER A 4 0.31 20.83 23.19
CA SER A 4 0.77 22.22 23.05
C SER A 4 0.53 22.74 21.62
N ARG A 5 0.54 24.07 21.44
CA ARG A 5 0.31 24.74 20.13
C ARG A 5 1.22 24.25 18.99
N ALA A 6 2.39 23.70 19.31
CA ALA A 6 3.30 23.11 18.33
C ALA A 6 2.73 21.82 17.68
N THR A 7 1.90 21.05 18.41
CA THR A 7 1.23 19.86 17.86
C THR A 7 0.10 20.23 16.90
N LEU A 8 -0.46 21.44 17.02
CA LEU A 8 -1.50 21.97 16.14
C LEU A 8 -0.94 22.58 14.84
N GLN A 9 0.38 22.72 14.72
CA GLN A 9 1.06 23.24 13.52
C GLN A 9 1.71 22.11 12.70
N VAL A 10 1.03 20.98 12.56
CA VAL A 10 1.35 20.10 11.44
C VAL A 10 0.92 20.87 10.19
N PRO A 11 1.84 21.23 9.28
CA PRO A 11 1.46 21.94 8.07
C PRO A 11 0.41 21.10 7.31
N ASP A 12 -0.52 21.73 6.60
CA ASP A 12 -1.41 21.10 5.59
C ASP A 12 -0.61 20.56 4.38
N ARG A 13 0.58 20.00 4.62
CA ARG A 13 1.32 19.24 3.62
C ARG A 13 0.61 17.92 3.47
N PRO A 14 0.15 17.55 2.27
CA PRO A 14 -0.57 16.31 2.08
C PRO A 14 0.35 15.14 2.45
N LEU A 15 0.04 14.48 3.57
CA LEU A 15 0.69 13.23 4.02
C LEU A 15 0.71 12.15 2.91
N PHE A 16 -0.19 12.30 1.93
CA PHE A 16 -0.23 11.53 0.70
C PHE A 16 1.12 11.47 -0.02
N GLY A 17 1.83 12.60 -0.14
CA GLY A 17 3.14 12.63 -0.81
C GLY A 17 4.19 11.82 -0.06
N LEU A 18 4.20 11.91 1.27
CA LEU A 18 5.11 11.15 2.13
C LEU A 18 4.82 9.65 2.05
N GLY A 19 3.54 9.25 2.10
CA GLY A 19 3.16 7.85 2.00
C GLY A 19 3.57 7.21 0.67
N VAL A 20 3.37 7.91 -0.45
CA VAL A 20 3.81 7.44 -1.78
C VAL A 20 5.33 7.40 -1.87
N PHE A 21 6.04 8.36 -1.29
CA PHE A 21 7.51 8.37 -1.26
C PHE A 21 8.07 7.20 -0.44
N LEU A 22 7.56 6.97 0.78
CA LEU A 22 7.94 5.83 1.61
C LEU A 22 7.67 4.51 0.89
N GLY A 23 6.49 4.39 0.24
CA GLY A 23 6.18 3.24 -0.59
C GLY A 23 7.19 3.04 -1.71
N ALA A 24 7.58 4.12 -2.41
CA ALA A 24 8.55 4.05 -3.50
C ALA A 24 9.95 3.63 -3.03
N VAL A 25 10.41 4.14 -1.89
CA VAL A 25 11.67 3.72 -1.27
C VAL A 25 11.61 2.24 -0.88
N ALA A 26 10.50 1.78 -0.30
CA ALA A 26 10.32 0.38 0.07
C ALA A 26 10.34 -0.56 -1.15
N VAL A 27 9.64 -0.18 -2.23
CA VAL A 27 9.65 -0.94 -3.50
C VAL A 27 11.04 -0.94 -4.12
N ARG A 28 11.76 0.19 -4.09
CA ARG A 28 13.13 0.28 -4.59
C ARG A 28 14.07 -0.63 -3.80
N HIS A 29 13.99 -0.60 -2.47
CA HIS A 29 14.76 -1.49 -1.62
C HIS A 29 14.47 -2.96 -1.92
N GLY A 30 13.19 -3.32 -2.11
CA GLY A 30 12.79 -4.66 -2.52
C GLY A 30 13.39 -5.07 -3.87
N PHE A 31 13.41 -4.17 -4.86
CA PHE A 31 14.06 -4.43 -6.15
C PHE A 31 15.56 -4.70 -5.99
N ASP A 32 16.27 -3.86 -5.24
CA ASP A 32 17.71 -4.01 -4.99
C ASP A 32 18.01 -5.30 -4.20
N ALA A 33 17.07 -5.79 -3.38
CA ALA A 33 17.13 -7.07 -2.69
C ALA A 33 16.75 -8.28 -3.55
N GLY A 34 16.40 -8.09 -4.83
CA GLY A 34 16.03 -9.16 -5.77
C GLY A 34 14.57 -9.62 -5.68
N CYS A 35 13.70 -8.87 -5.00
CA CYS A 35 12.27 -9.17 -4.98
C CYS A 35 11.65 -8.91 -6.36
N LYS A 36 10.80 -9.84 -6.82
CA LYS A 36 10.07 -9.72 -8.10
C LYS A 36 8.64 -9.21 -7.93
N ARG A 37 8.04 -9.49 -6.77
CA ARG A 37 6.63 -9.23 -6.50
C ARG A 37 6.46 -8.46 -5.19
N ALA A 38 5.62 -7.42 -5.23
CA ALA A 38 5.11 -6.73 -4.07
C ALA A 38 3.69 -7.22 -3.78
N GLU A 39 3.41 -7.55 -2.52
CA GLU A 39 2.12 -8.07 -2.08
C GLU A 39 1.59 -7.19 -0.94
N LEU A 40 0.28 -6.96 -0.91
CA LEU A 40 -0.39 -6.29 0.19
C LEU A 40 -1.82 -6.80 0.36
N LEU A 41 -2.38 -6.59 1.56
CA LEU A 41 -3.78 -6.83 1.85
C LEU A 41 -4.52 -5.49 1.98
N ALA A 42 -5.50 -5.25 1.12
CA ALA A 42 -6.48 -4.19 1.33
C ALA A 42 -7.51 -4.70 2.36
N ILE A 43 -7.26 -4.42 3.64
CA ILE A 43 -8.08 -4.89 4.76
C ILE A 43 -9.55 -4.45 4.60
N ASN A 44 -10.47 -5.33 4.98
CA ASN A 44 -11.91 -5.05 4.97
C ASN A 44 -12.45 -4.88 6.40
N ASP A 45 -12.22 -3.70 6.98
CA ASP A 45 -12.87 -3.31 8.25
C ASP A 45 -14.30 -2.80 8.02
N THR A 46 -14.52 -2.10 6.90
CA THR A 46 -15.82 -1.64 6.41
C THR A 46 -15.81 -1.53 4.89
N ASP A 47 -16.93 -1.85 4.23
CA ASP A 47 -17.01 -1.91 2.76
C ASP A 47 -16.62 -0.58 2.07
N LEU A 48 -16.97 0.56 2.69
CA LEU A 48 -16.65 1.88 2.16
C LEU A 48 -15.13 2.17 2.17
N TYR A 49 -14.43 1.85 3.26
CA TYR A 49 -12.99 2.06 3.32
C TYR A 49 -12.23 1.01 2.52
N HIS A 50 -12.71 -0.23 2.54
CA HIS A 50 -12.17 -1.33 1.76
C HIS A 50 -12.17 -1.02 0.25
N SER A 51 -13.32 -0.61 -0.30
CA SER A 51 -13.43 -0.22 -1.72
C SER A 51 -12.52 0.97 -2.08
N LYS A 52 -12.31 1.93 -1.16
CA LYS A 52 -11.35 3.02 -1.34
C LYS A 52 -9.91 2.52 -1.40
N LEU A 53 -9.52 1.60 -0.52
CA LEU A 53 -8.18 1.01 -0.50
C LEU A 53 -7.91 0.22 -1.78
N VAL A 54 -8.82 -0.66 -2.18
CA VAL A 54 -8.70 -1.44 -3.43
C VAL A 54 -8.53 -0.51 -4.63
N ARG A 55 -9.34 0.56 -4.72
CA ARG A 55 -9.23 1.54 -5.81
C ARG A 55 -7.93 2.33 -5.77
N PHE A 56 -7.46 2.69 -4.57
CA PHE A 56 -6.20 3.39 -4.36
C PHE A 56 -5.00 2.56 -4.82
N TYR A 57 -4.87 1.33 -4.33
CA TYR A 57 -3.78 0.42 -4.70
C TYR A 57 -3.84 0.00 -6.17
N SER A 58 -5.04 -0.19 -6.73
CA SER A 58 -5.24 -0.39 -8.18
C SER A 58 -4.65 0.75 -9.00
N ARG A 59 -4.95 2.01 -8.62
CA ARG A 59 -4.37 3.19 -9.28
C ARG A 59 -2.85 3.25 -9.13
N MET A 60 -2.30 2.73 -8.04
CA MET A 60 -0.86 2.65 -7.84
C MET A 60 -0.18 1.55 -8.67
N GLY A 61 -0.91 0.53 -9.14
CA GLY A 61 -0.39 -0.52 -10.03
C GLY A 61 -0.55 -1.94 -9.52
N PHE A 62 -1.16 -2.11 -8.34
CA PHE A 62 -1.50 -3.43 -7.81
C PHE A 62 -2.73 -3.99 -8.51
N LYS A 63 -2.82 -5.32 -8.59
CA LYS A 63 -3.94 -6.07 -9.15
C LYS A 63 -4.54 -6.94 -8.07
N THR A 64 -5.86 -7.02 -8.02
CA THR A 64 -6.58 -7.94 -7.13
C THR A 64 -6.29 -9.38 -7.54
N VAL A 65 -5.80 -10.18 -6.60
CA VAL A 65 -5.45 -11.59 -6.84
C VAL A 65 -6.45 -12.52 -6.17
N HIS A 66 -6.82 -12.22 -4.92
CA HIS A 66 -7.64 -13.10 -4.12
C HIS A 66 -8.43 -12.32 -3.07
N GLU A 67 -9.68 -12.72 -2.83
CA GLU A 67 -10.49 -12.18 -1.74
C GLU A 67 -10.37 -13.12 -0.53
N VAL A 68 -9.79 -12.60 0.55
CA VAL A 68 -9.55 -13.33 1.80
C VAL A 68 -10.79 -13.16 2.68
N ASP A 69 -11.73 -14.09 2.58
CA ASP A 69 -12.99 -14.09 3.35
C ASP A 69 -12.98 -15.05 4.56
N GLY A 70 -11.99 -15.93 4.63
CA GLY A 70 -11.82 -16.92 5.70
C GLY A 70 -12.57 -18.25 5.46
N SER A 71 -13.07 -18.49 4.24
CA SER A 71 -13.84 -19.68 3.89
C SER A 71 -12.97 -20.87 3.50
N SER A 72 -11.73 -20.63 3.04
CA SER A 72 -10.80 -21.67 2.61
C SER A 72 -9.56 -21.79 3.52
N MET A 73 -8.88 -22.95 3.45
CA MET A 73 -7.59 -23.15 4.12
C MET A 73 -6.51 -22.16 3.65
N ILE A 74 -6.61 -21.68 2.40
CA ILE A 74 -5.74 -20.64 1.83
C ILE A 74 -6.02 -19.30 2.51
N ASP A 75 -7.28 -19.02 2.84
CA ASP A 75 -7.66 -17.80 3.56
C ASP A 75 -7.17 -17.82 5.00
N LEU A 76 -7.17 -18.97 5.67
CA LEU A 76 -6.58 -19.11 7.00
C LEU A 76 -5.07 -18.78 6.97
N ALA A 77 -4.34 -19.29 5.98
CA ALA A 77 -2.92 -18.95 5.81
C ALA A 77 -2.72 -17.45 5.51
N HIS A 78 -3.58 -16.86 4.67
CA HIS A 78 -3.55 -15.42 4.41
C HIS A 78 -3.90 -14.59 5.64
N MET A 79 -4.89 -14.99 6.44
CA MET A 79 -5.23 -14.35 7.69
C MET A 79 -4.10 -14.44 8.72
N LEU A 80 -3.30 -15.51 8.72
CA LEU A 80 -2.11 -15.62 9.58
C LEU A 80 -0.99 -14.67 9.15
N VAL A 81 -0.74 -14.54 7.84
CA VAL A 81 0.31 -13.65 7.31
C VAL A 81 -0.07 -12.17 7.46
N TRP A 82 -1.34 -11.83 7.19
CA TRP A 82 -1.79 -10.44 7.10
C TRP A 82 -2.58 -9.96 8.32
N GLY A 83 -3.02 -10.86 9.20
CA GLY A 83 -3.74 -10.55 10.44
C GLY A 83 -5.21 -10.17 10.27
N GLY A 84 -5.80 -10.33 9.08
CA GLY A 84 -7.18 -9.92 8.82
C GLY A 84 -7.78 -10.40 7.50
N ARG A 85 -9.04 -10.04 7.27
CA ARG A 85 -9.79 -10.29 6.02
C ARG A 85 -9.67 -9.09 5.09
N GLY A 86 -9.75 -9.33 3.78
CA GLY A 86 -9.64 -8.27 2.79
C GLY A 86 -9.25 -8.77 1.41
N THR A 87 -8.89 -7.87 0.51
CA THR A 87 -8.47 -8.25 -0.85
C THR A 87 -6.96 -8.27 -0.92
N ARG A 88 -6.39 -9.43 -1.20
CA ARG A 88 -4.97 -9.56 -1.52
C ARG A 88 -4.72 -8.96 -2.90
N MET A 89 -3.71 -8.10 -2.99
CA MET A 89 -3.28 -7.49 -4.23
C MET A 89 -1.79 -7.67 -4.45
N ASP A 90 -1.42 -7.99 -5.68
CA ASP A 90 -0.03 -8.20 -6.09
C ASP A 90 0.37 -7.19 -7.17
N ALA A 91 1.66 -6.87 -7.24
CA ALA A 91 2.25 -6.08 -8.31
C ALA A 91 3.66 -6.58 -8.65
N ASP A 92 4.04 -6.45 -9.90
CA ASP A 92 5.44 -6.62 -10.31
C ASP A 92 6.26 -5.39 -9.89
N ILE A 93 7.38 -5.63 -9.21
CA ILE A 93 8.19 -4.56 -8.62
C ILE A 93 8.81 -3.67 -9.69
N GLU A 94 9.28 -4.23 -10.80
CA GLU A 94 9.87 -3.46 -11.90
C GLU A 94 8.81 -2.55 -12.55
N GLN A 95 7.61 -3.09 -12.79
CA GLN A 95 6.48 -2.32 -13.31
C GLN A 95 6.05 -1.19 -12.34
N LEU A 96 6.09 -1.43 -11.02
CA LEU A 96 5.83 -0.38 -10.04
C LEU A 96 6.88 0.74 -10.11
N LEU A 97 8.17 0.40 -10.19
CA LEU A 97 9.24 1.38 -10.32
C LEU A 97 9.11 2.21 -11.59
N ILE A 98 8.85 1.58 -12.75
CA ILE A 98 8.64 2.28 -14.03
C ILE A 98 7.44 3.23 -13.94
N LYS A 99 6.37 2.79 -13.28
CA LYS A 99 5.15 3.61 -13.14
C LYS A 99 5.36 4.78 -12.20
N TRP A 100 6.06 4.59 -11.09
CA TRP A 100 6.23 5.61 -10.06
C TRP A 100 7.37 6.59 -10.37
N SER A 101 8.40 6.18 -11.11
CA SER A 101 9.47 7.08 -11.56
C SER A 101 8.94 8.30 -12.33
N LYS A 102 7.84 8.13 -13.09
CA LYS A 102 7.16 9.23 -13.79
C LYS A 102 6.61 10.31 -12.86
N ARG A 103 6.36 9.99 -11.58
CA ARG A 103 5.85 10.92 -10.56
C ARG A 103 6.96 11.64 -9.80
N PHE A 104 8.12 11.00 -9.66
CA PHE A 104 9.29 11.57 -9.01
C PHE A 104 10.24 12.12 -10.06
N ARG A 105 9.96 13.34 -10.56
CA ARG A 105 10.93 14.09 -11.37
C ARG A 105 11.92 14.79 -10.45
N SER A 106 13.19 14.82 -10.84
CA SER A 106 14.18 15.75 -10.25
C SER A 106 13.67 17.18 -10.44
N GLN A 107 13.75 18.00 -9.39
CA GLN A 107 13.67 19.44 -9.55
C GLN A 107 15.05 19.88 -10.07
N ASP A 108 15.23 19.83 -11.39
CA ASP A 108 16.29 20.54 -12.08
C ASP A 108 15.74 21.88 -12.59
#